data_AF-A0A6N8SA66-F1
#
_entry.id   AF-A0A6N8SA66-F1
#
_cell.length_a   1.000
_cell.length_b   1.000
_cell.length_c   1.000
_cell.angle_alpha   90.00
_cell.angle_beta   90.00
_cell.angle_gamma   90.00
#
_symmetry.space_group_name_H-M   'P 1'
#
loop_
_entity.id
_entity.type
_entity.pdbx_description
1 polymer ?
#
loop_
_entity_poly.entity_id
_entity_poly.type
_entity_poly.pdbx_seq_one_letter_code
_entity_poly.pdbx_strand_id
1 'polypeptide(L)'
;MNDQWGRSGSGRPASGGGIGGMLFACVVSLALGAAGGYGAFRMMDGAVPTGEIEERGQRIADLAKELDARVAQVEENTQKAQALSEENGALQRQLDALRKNAGTGDAAAALAENARLTGKIVPELRNELELAKQLVADAEALKKRAEESVRDRDRQLSLRADEIARLEKALTAARNQQTSSQSVEKDRQAAEDALRRELEEAQRAQDTIRTTDLPALRDEIARKEKEIAELKTRNASLTARIGALESAARAATVRGEPEGGGNKPVVIDNQKPGQARDPRSAVLVALAIDNTPGLDRLSSAQREQLERTLVSGECVTKALNSALQRVPVLALRNLMRDLDSDC
;
A
#
# COMPACT_ATOMS: atom_id res chain seq x y z
N MET A 1 3.08 24.07 93.84
CA MET A 1 3.27 24.84 92.61
C MET A 1 2.16 24.42 91.65
N ASN A 2 0.99 25.03 91.82
CA ASN A 2 0.43 26.09 90.97
C ASN A 2 -0.40 25.55 89.78
N ASP A 3 -1.67 25.26 90.05
CA ASP A 3 -2.84 26.06 89.65
C ASP A 3 -2.95 26.70 88.25
N GLN A 4 -4.00 26.25 87.54
CA GLN A 4 -5.19 27.04 87.15
C GLN A 4 -5.23 27.73 85.76
N TRP A 5 -6.47 27.75 85.26
CA TRP A 5 -7.09 28.60 84.22
C TRP A 5 -7.35 27.96 82.86
N GLY A 6 -8.62 27.56 82.69
CA GLY A 6 -9.20 27.25 81.40
C GLY A 6 -9.52 28.48 80.57
N ARG A 7 -9.80 28.27 79.28
CA ARG A 7 -10.85 29.00 78.55
C ARG A 7 -11.32 28.22 77.32
N SER A 8 -12.63 28.21 77.22
CA SER A 8 -13.53 27.84 76.13
C SER A 8 -13.06 28.19 74.72
N GLY A 9 -13.28 27.25 73.80
CA GLY A 9 -13.43 27.51 72.36
C GLY A 9 -14.65 26.76 71.85
N SER A 10 -15.79 27.45 71.82
CA SER A 10 -16.99 27.04 71.10
C SER A 10 -16.70 26.98 69.60
N GLY A 11 -16.94 25.83 68.96
CA GLY A 11 -16.91 25.70 67.51
C GLY A 11 -17.78 24.53 67.05
N ARG A 12 -19.04 24.79 66.68
CA ARG A 12 -19.66 24.09 65.54
C ARG A 12 -19.03 24.72 64.29
N PRO A 13 -18.58 23.93 63.30
CA PRO A 13 -19.46 23.24 62.34
C PRO A 13 -18.94 21.80 62.06
N ALA A 14 -19.53 20.89 61.29
CA ALA A 14 -20.57 20.92 60.29
C ALA A 14 -21.30 19.56 60.33
N SER A 15 -22.55 19.55 59.87
CA SER A 15 -23.30 18.35 59.50
C SER A 15 -22.41 17.38 58.71
N GLY A 16 -22.35 16.12 59.16
CA GLY A 16 -21.66 15.05 58.46
C GLY A 16 -22.23 14.87 57.05
N GLY A 17 -21.53 15.43 56.07
CA GLY A 17 -21.79 15.20 54.66
C GLY A 17 -21.47 13.75 54.33
N GLY A 18 -22.51 12.98 54.04
CA GLY A 18 -22.41 11.58 53.66
C GLY A 18 -21.57 11.40 52.40
N ILE A 19 -20.40 10.79 52.58
CA ILE A 19 -19.52 10.31 51.50
C ILE A 19 -20.24 9.27 50.61
N GLY A 20 -21.38 8.73 51.06
CA GLY A 20 -22.26 7.85 50.28
C GLY A 20 -22.96 8.51 49.09
N GLY A 21 -23.29 9.81 49.17
CA GLY A 21 -24.03 10.49 48.09
C GLY A 21 -23.18 10.82 46.86
N MET A 22 -21.89 11.08 47.06
CA MET A 22 -21.00 11.49 45.98
C MET A 22 -20.52 10.32 45.11
N LEU A 23 -20.37 9.13 45.70
CA LEU A 23 -20.09 7.89 44.95
C LEU A 23 -21.32 7.40 44.17
N PHE A 24 -22.53 7.60 44.71
CA PHE A 24 -23.79 7.24 44.04
C PHE A 24 -24.04 8.11 42.81
N ALA A 25 -23.81 9.42 42.92
CA ALA A 25 -23.92 10.34 41.79
C ALA A 25 -22.91 10.00 40.67
N CYS A 26 -21.67 9.61 41.00
CA CYS A 26 -20.69 9.18 40.01
C CYS A 26 -21.07 7.87 39.30
N VAL A 27 -21.64 6.88 40.00
CA VAL A 27 -22.07 5.61 39.38
C VAL A 27 -23.30 5.80 38.49
N VAL A 28 -24.28 6.61 38.92
CA VAL A 28 -25.47 6.93 38.12
C VAL A 28 -25.11 7.76 36.88
N SER A 29 -24.16 8.69 36.99
CA SER A 29 -23.68 9.49 35.85
C SER A 29 -22.90 8.65 34.83
N LEU A 30 -22.18 7.63 35.30
CA LEU A 30 -21.42 6.71 34.45
C LEU A 30 -22.32 5.66 33.79
N ALA A 31 -23.41 5.24 34.47
CA ALA A 31 -24.44 4.37 33.90
C ALA A 31 -25.35 5.10 32.88
N LEU A 32 -25.76 6.34 33.14
CA LEU A 32 -26.51 7.15 32.16
C LEU A 32 -25.62 7.60 30.98
N GLY A 33 -24.35 7.89 31.22
CA GLY A 33 -23.38 8.21 30.15
C GLY A 33 -23.10 7.02 29.22
N ALA A 34 -23.09 5.80 29.75
CA ALA A 34 -22.91 4.58 28.95
C ALA A 34 -24.15 4.23 28.09
N ALA A 35 -25.37 4.51 28.59
CA ALA A 35 -26.60 4.26 27.84
C ALA A 35 -26.84 5.28 26.70
N GLY A 36 -26.46 6.55 26.91
CA GLY A 36 -26.57 7.60 25.87
C GLY A 36 -25.51 7.47 24.76
N GLY A 37 -24.29 7.01 25.08
CA GLY A 37 -23.20 6.87 24.11
C GLY A 37 -23.32 5.66 23.18
N TYR A 38 -23.96 4.57 23.63
CA TYR A 38 -24.08 3.33 22.85
C TYR A 38 -25.18 3.36 21.77
N GLY A 39 -26.11 4.32 21.84
CA GLY A 39 -27.17 4.48 20.84
C GLY A 39 -26.70 5.13 19.53
N ALA A 40 -25.75 6.07 19.61
CA ALA A 40 -25.28 6.82 18.44
C ALA A 40 -24.36 6.01 17.51
N PHE A 41 -23.66 5.01 18.02
CA PHE A 41 -22.73 4.18 17.23
C PHE A 41 -23.39 3.00 16.50
N ARG A 42 -24.68 2.71 16.78
CA ARG A 42 -25.40 1.56 16.22
C ARG A 42 -26.39 1.86 15.10
N MET A 43 -26.62 3.14 14.77
CA MET A 43 -27.37 3.48 13.54
C MET A 43 -26.55 3.23 12.26
N MET A 44 -25.28 2.78 12.35
CA MET A 44 -24.43 2.51 11.20
C MET A 44 -24.20 1.03 10.86
N ASP A 45 -24.53 0.06 11.72
CA ASP A 45 -24.28 -1.37 11.42
C ASP A 45 -25.41 -2.31 11.88
N GLY A 46 -26.17 -2.78 10.89
CA GLY A 46 -26.72 -4.15 10.81
C GLY A 46 -27.36 -4.79 12.04
N ALA A 47 -28.60 -4.40 12.32
CA ALA A 47 -29.67 -5.09 13.06
C ALA A 47 -29.35 -6.41 13.80
N VAL A 48 -29.21 -6.31 15.13
CA VAL A 48 -29.66 -7.36 16.08
C VAL A 48 -31.18 -7.23 16.23
N PRO A 49 -31.99 -8.32 16.31
CA PRO A 49 -33.44 -8.23 16.45
C PRO A 49 -33.83 -7.37 17.66
N THR A 50 -34.50 -6.25 17.39
CA THR A 50 -34.82 -5.18 18.33
C THR A 50 -35.61 -5.65 19.56
N GLY A 51 -36.43 -6.70 19.40
CA GLY A 51 -37.27 -7.22 20.47
C GLY A 51 -36.51 -7.74 21.70
N GLU A 52 -35.38 -8.42 21.52
CA GLU A 52 -34.64 -9.00 22.66
C GLU A 52 -33.85 -7.95 23.44
N ILE A 53 -33.43 -6.86 22.77
CA ILE A 53 -32.75 -5.73 23.41
C ILE A 53 -33.76 -4.85 24.16
N GLU A 54 -34.94 -4.62 23.57
CA GLU A 54 -36.00 -3.86 24.19
C GLU A 54 -36.57 -4.57 25.43
N GLU A 55 -36.70 -5.90 25.37
CA GLU A 55 -37.08 -6.72 26.53
C GLU A 55 -36.02 -6.68 27.65
N ARG A 56 -34.73 -6.71 27.29
CA ARG A 56 -33.64 -6.54 28.27
C ARG A 56 -33.61 -5.12 28.85
N GLY A 57 -33.88 -4.11 28.03
CA GLY A 57 -33.98 -2.71 28.45
C GLY A 57 -35.13 -2.49 29.45
N GLN A 58 -36.29 -3.10 29.18
CA GLN A 58 -37.42 -3.10 30.11
C GLN A 58 -37.07 -3.81 31.43
N ARG A 59 -36.44 -4.99 31.38
CA ARG A 59 -35.99 -5.69 32.59
C ARG A 59 -34.99 -4.88 33.41
N ILE A 60 -34.07 -4.15 32.77
CA ILE A 60 -33.12 -3.26 33.47
C ILE A 60 -33.85 -2.07 34.11
N ALA A 61 -34.81 -1.48 33.40
CA ALA A 61 -35.62 -0.38 33.94
C ALA A 61 -36.50 -0.82 35.12
N ASP A 62 -37.06 -2.03 35.06
CA ASP A 62 -37.86 -2.60 36.14
C ASP A 62 -36.99 -2.96 37.36
N LEU A 63 -35.80 -3.52 37.13
CA LEU A 63 -34.82 -3.78 38.19
C LEU A 63 -34.32 -2.47 38.83
N ALA A 64 -34.13 -1.40 38.05
CA ALA A 64 -33.76 -0.09 38.58
C ALA A 64 -34.88 0.49 39.47
N LYS A 65 -36.13 0.39 39.03
CA LYS A 65 -37.29 0.80 39.85
C LYS A 65 -37.44 -0.02 41.12
N GLU A 66 -37.21 -1.33 41.06
CA GLU A 66 -37.24 -2.18 42.26
C GLU A 66 -36.12 -1.80 43.23
N LEU A 67 -34.92 -1.50 42.72
CA LEU A 67 -33.78 -1.07 43.53
C LEU A 67 -34.07 0.28 44.22
N ASP A 68 -34.59 1.26 43.49
CA ASP A 68 -34.97 2.57 44.03
C ASP A 68 -36.06 2.44 45.10
N ALA A 69 -37.05 1.57 44.88
CA ALA A 69 -38.08 1.28 45.86
C ALA A 69 -37.49 0.63 47.13
N ARG A 70 -36.52 -0.27 47.00
CA ARG A 70 -35.83 -0.89 48.15
C ARG A 70 -34.95 0.11 48.90
N VAL A 71 -34.28 1.03 48.19
CA VAL A 71 -33.50 2.11 48.81
C VAL A 71 -34.41 3.04 49.61
N ALA A 72 -35.52 3.48 49.02
CA ALA A 72 -36.51 4.30 49.72
C ALA A 72 -37.06 3.59 50.98
N GLN A 73 -37.31 2.28 50.90
CA GLN A 73 -37.75 1.48 52.03
C GLN A 73 -36.69 1.37 53.13
N VAL A 74 -35.41 1.24 52.77
CA VAL A 74 -34.29 1.25 53.73
C VAL A 74 -34.15 2.62 54.38
N GLU A 75 -34.24 3.71 53.61
CA GLU A 75 -34.22 5.07 54.14
C GLU A 75 -35.38 5.31 55.13
N GLU A 76 -36.60 4.91 54.77
CA GLU A 76 -37.77 4.99 55.66
C GLU A 76 -37.56 4.16 56.95
N ASN A 77 -37.01 2.95 56.83
CA ASN A 77 -36.71 2.10 57.99
C ASN A 77 -35.61 2.70 58.86
N THR A 78 -34.59 3.34 58.28
CA THR A 78 -33.56 4.06 59.05
C THR A 78 -34.10 5.30 59.73
N GLN A 79 -35.02 6.04 59.10
CA GLN A 79 -35.71 7.18 59.73
C GLN A 79 -36.59 6.70 60.89
N LYS A 80 -37.32 5.58 60.73
CA LYS A 80 -38.07 4.95 61.82
C LYS A 80 -37.16 4.48 62.95
N ALA A 81 -36.00 3.91 62.65
CA ALA A 81 -35.02 3.52 63.67
C ALA A 81 -34.43 4.72 64.42
N GLN A 82 -34.18 5.83 63.72
CA GLN A 82 -33.75 7.09 64.36
C GLN A 82 -34.86 7.69 65.23
N ALA A 83 -36.10 7.72 64.76
CA ALA A 83 -37.25 8.18 65.53
C ALA A 83 -37.46 7.33 66.79
N LEU A 84 -37.38 6.00 66.69
CA LEU A 84 -37.43 5.09 67.84
C LEU A 84 -36.25 5.29 68.80
N SER A 85 -35.07 5.65 68.29
CA SER A 85 -33.91 5.99 69.13
C SER A 85 -34.12 7.31 69.87
N GLU A 86 -34.72 8.32 69.24
CA GLU A 86 -35.05 9.60 69.86
C GLU A 86 -36.17 9.44 70.90
N GLU A 87 -37.19 8.65 70.59
CA GLU A 87 -38.26 8.29 71.53
C GLU A 87 -37.73 7.52 72.73
N ASN A 88 -36.83 6.54 72.53
CA ASN A 88 -36.15 5.85 73.62
C ASN A 88 -35.34 6.84 74.47
N GLY A 89 -34.61 7.77 73.86
CA GLY A 89 -33.87 8.81 74.57
C GLY A 89 -34.78 9.79 75.33
N ALA A 90 -35.98 10.08 74.83
CA ALA A 90 -36.98 10.89 75.49
C ALA A 90 -37.66 10.16 76.66
N LEU A 91 -38.02 8.89 76.47
CA LEU A 91 -38.55 8.00 77.51
C LEU A 91 -37.54 7.79 78.63
N GLN A 92 -36.25 7.67 78.31
CA GLN A 92 -35.19 7.56 79.31
C GLN A 92 -35.05 8.85 80.15
N ARG A 93 -35.16 10.03 79.52
CA ARG A 93 -35.21 11.32 80.24
C ARG A 93 -36.47 11.46 81.09
N GLN A 94 -37.62 10.96 80.63
CA GLN A 94 -38.86 10.93 81.41
C GLN A 94 -38.75 9.97 82.60
N LEU A 95 -38.10 8.81 82.43
CA LEU A 95 -37.81 7.88 83.52
C LEU A 95 -36.88 8.51 84.56
N ASP A 96 -35.84 9.23 84.14
CA ASP A 96 -34.94 9.94 85.07
C ASP A 96 -35.65 11.10 85.80
N ALA A 97 -36.56 11.80 85.14
CA ALA A 97 -37.38 12.85 85.75
C ALA A 97 -38.42 12.28 86.72
N LEU A 98 -39.10 11.19 86.35
CA LEU A 98 -40.02 10.45 87.23
C LEU A 98 -39.29 9.83 88.41
N ARG A 99 -38.06 9.33 88.22
CA ARG A 99 -37.22 8.79 89.31
C ARG A 99 -36.80 9.89 90.29
N LYS A 100 -36.54 11.11 89.82
CA LYS A 100 -36.30 12.28 90.67
C LYS A 100 -37.57 12.75 91.40
N ASN A 101 -38.73 12.71 90.76
CA ASN A 101 -40.02 13.09 91.36
C ASN A 101 -40.62 12.01 92.28
N ALA A 102 -40.33 10.73 92.05
CA ALA A 102 -40.76 9.60 92.89
C ALA A 102 -40.06 9.57 94.25
N GLY A 103 -39.03 10.41 94.47
CA GLY A 103 -38.38 10.60 95.76
C GLY A 103 -39.30 11.12 96.88
N THR A 104 -40.53 11.54 96.57
CA THR A 104 -41.46 12.11 97.55
C THR A 104 -42.87 11.52 97.57
N GLY A 105 -43.19 10.41 96.87
CA GLY A 105 -44.56 9.84 97.01
C GLY A 105 -44.94 8.53 96.31
N ASP A 106 -44.19 8.03 95.31
CA ASP A 106 -44.68 6.96 94.42
C ASP A 106 -43.69 5.79 94.24
N ALA A 107 -43.00 5.40 95.31
CA ALA A 107 -41.95 4.37 95.28
C ALA A 107 -42.46 2.99 94.81
N ALA A 108 -43.73 2.64 95.09
CA ALA A 108 -44.31 1.35 94.70
C ALA A 108 -44.65 1.28 93.20
N ALA A 109 -45.20 2.35 92.62
CA ALA A 109 -45.48 2.43 91.18
C ALA A 109 -44.18 2.47 90.35
N ALA A 110 -43.15 3.18 90.84
CA ALA A 110 -41.83 3.21 90.21
C ALA A 110 -41.09 1.86 90.27
N LEU A 111 -41.30 1.07 91.33
CA LEU A 111 -40.76 -0.30 91.44
C LEU A 111 -41.47 -1.27 90.48
N ALA A 112 -42.81 -1.17 90.36
CA ALA A 112 -43.59 -1.98 89.44
C ALA A 112 -43.22 -1.69 87.96
N GLU A 113 -43.04 -0.42 87.60
CA GLU A 113 -42.63 -0.03 86.24
C GLU A 113 -41.17 -0.44 85.95
N ASN A 114 -40.24 -0.32 86.91
CA ASN A 114 -38.89 -0.86 86.76
C ASN A 114 -38.89 -2.39 86.57
N ALA A 115 -39.75 -3.11 87.29
CA ALA A 115 -39.91 -4.55 87.11
C ALA A 115 -40.47 -4.89 85.71
N ARG A 116 -41.39 -4.08 85.17
CA ARG A 116 -41.93 -4.25 83.81
C ARG A 116 -40.87 -3.96 82.73
N LEU A 117 -40.14 -2.86 82.86
CA LEU A 117 -39.08 -2.48 81.94
C LEU A 117 -37.96 -3.53 81.91
N THR A 118 -37.51 -3.97 83.09
CA THR A 118 -36.42 -4.96 83.20
C THR A 118 -36.88 -6.36 82.80
N GLY A 119 -38.12 -6.74 83.14
CA GLY A 119 -38.63 -8.08 82.91
C GLY A 119 -39.17 -8.35 81.51
N LYS A 120 -39.64 -7.32 80.79
CA LYS A 120 -40.27 -7.48 79.45
C LYS A 120 -39.60 -6.66 78.36
N ILE A 121 -39.45 -5.36 78.57
CA ILE A 121 -39.03 -4.42 77.50
C ILE A 121 -37.54 -4.62 77.17
N VAL A 122 -36.67 -4.73 78.17
CA VAL A 122 -35.23 -4.99 77.96
C VAL A 122 -34.98 -6.30 77.21
N PRO A 123 -35.60 -7.44 77.55
CA PRO A 123 -35.42 -8.67 76.77
C PRO A 123 -36.02 -8.59 75.36
N GLU A 124 -37.16 -7.92 75.14
CA GLU A 124 -37.73 -7.69 73.80
C GLU A 124 -36.77 -6.87 72.92
N LEU A 125 -36.29 -5.72 73.42
CA LEU A 125 -35.31 -4.89 72.70
C LEU A 125 -33.99 -5.65 72.43
N ARG A 126 -33.58 -6.54 73.33
CA ARG A 126 -32.39 -7.38 73.12
C ARG A 126 -32.60 -8.39 72.00
N ASN A 127 -33.79 -8.99 71.92
CA ASN A 127 -34.14 -9.90 70.83
C ASN A 127 -34.25 -9.16 69.50
N GLU A 128 -34.85 -7.96 69.48
CA GLU A 128 -34.92 -7.11 68.29
C GLU A 128 -33.52 -6.68 67.81
N LEU A 129 -32.62 -6.33 68.73
CA LEU A 129 -31.24 -5.99 68.41
C LEU A 129 -30.50 -7.18 67.78
N GLU A 130 -30.67 -8.39 68.32
CA GLU A 130 -30.06 -9.60 67.73
C GLU A 130 -30.65 -9.92 66.34
N LEU A 131 -31.96 -9.74 66.16
CA LEU A 131 -32.60 -9.90 64.84
C LEU A 131 -32.07 -8.86 63.84
N ALA A 132 -31.93 -7.60 64.25
CA ALA A 132 -31.35 -6.54 63.42
C ALA A 132 -29.90 -6.85 63.04
N LYS A 133 -29.08 -7.39 63.96
CA LYS A 133 -27.72 -7.84 63.64
C LYS A 133 -27.70 -8.96 62.60
N GLN A 134 -28.61 -9.93 62.73
CA GLN A 134 -28.73 -11.01 61.75
C GLN A 134 -29.11 -10.48 60.36
N LEU A 135 -30.08 -9.57 60.29
CA LEU A 135 -30.50 -8.95 59.02
C LEU A 135 -29.37 -8.14 58.36
N VAL A 136 -28.56 -7.43 59.15
CA VAL A 136 -27.38 -6.72 58.63
C VAL A 136 -26.34 -7.70 58.08
N ALA A 137 -26.06 -8.80 58.80
CA ALA A 137 -25.14 -9.83 58.32
C ALA A 137 -25.62 -10.51 57.03
N ASP A 138 -26.92 -10.79 56.92
CA ASP A 138 -27.53 -11.34 55.71
C ASP A 138 -27.47 -10.35 54.53
N ALA A 139 -27.72 -9.06 54.78
CA ALA A 139 -27.60 -8.02 53.77
C ALA A 139 -26.16 -7.86 53.26
N GLU A 140 -25.17 -7.92 54.16
CA GLU A 140 -23.75 -7.92 53.78
C GLU A 140 -23.37 -9.16 52.97
N ALA A 141 -23.88 -10.34 53.34
CA ALA A 141 -23.66 -11.57 52.60
C ALA A 141 -24.27 -11.51 51.18
N LEU A 142 -25.48 -10.98 51.05
CA LEU A 142 -26.14 -10.76 49.75
C LEU A 142 -25.38 -9.75 48.90
N LYS A 143 -24.91 -8.64 49.49
CA LYS A 143 -24.09 -7.65 48.81
C LYS A 143 -22.82 -8.27 48.26
N LYS A 144 -22.12 -9.07 49.06
CA LYS A 144 -20.89 -9.76 48.62
C LYS A 144 -21.15 -10.72 47.45
N ARG A 145 -22.23 -11.50 47.51
CA ARG A 145 -22.64 -12.38 46.40
C ARG A 145 -23.00 -11.60 45.13
N ALA A 146 -23.67 -10.45 45.28
CA ALA A 146 -23.98 -9.59 44.15
C ALA A 146 -22.72 -9.03 43.50
N GLU A 147 -21.76 -8.52 44.30
CA GLU A 147 -20.47 -8.03 43.80
C GLU A 147 -19.66 -9.13 43.08
N GLU A 148 -19.63 -10.34 43.63
CA GLU A 148 -18.99 -11.50 42.98
C GLU A 148 -19.66 -11.82 41.63
N SER A 149 -21.00 -11.82 41.57
CA SER A 149 -21.73 -12.06 40.32
C SER A 149 -21.51 -11.00 39.24
N VAL A 150 -21.30 -9.74 39.64
CA VAL A 150 -20.96 -8.63 38.73
C VAL A 150 -19.55 -8.82 38.20
N ARG A 151 -18.58 -9.11 39.07
CA ARG A 151 -17.19 -9.39 38.65
C ARG A 151 -17.10 -10.57 37.68
N ASP A 152 -17.89 -11.63 37.90
CA ASP A 152 -17.91 -12.77 37.01
C ASP A 152 -18.55 -12.43 35.66
N ARG A 153 -19.60 -11.62 35.64
CA ARG A 153 -20.17 -11.08 34.39
C ARG A 153 -19.17 -10.21 33.63
N ASP A 154 -18.45 -9.33 34.31
CA ASP A 154 -17.43 -8.48 33.68
C ASP A 154 -16.32 -9.31 33.04
N ARG A 155 -15.87 -10.38 33.72
CA ARG A 155 -14.90 -11.34 33.15
C ARG A 155 -15.45 -12.05 31.92
N GLN A 156 -16.73 -12.45 31.93
CA GLN A 156 -17.36 -13.07 30.76
C GLN A 156 -17.49 -12.09 29.60
N LEU A 157 -17.83 -10.82 29.88
CA LEU A 157 -17.91 -9.78 28.87
C LEU A 157 -16.54 -9.46 28.27
N SER A 158 -15.48 -9.41 29.08
CA SER A 158 -14.13 -9.18 28.58
C SER A 158 -13.65 -10.33 27.68
N LEU A 159 -13.90 -11.58 28.08
CA LEU A 159 -13.59 -12.75 27.24
C LEU A 159 -14.33 -12.73 25.90
N ARG A 160 -15.62 -12.34 25.91
CA ARG A 160 -16.39 -12.19 24.66
C ARG A 160 -15.91 -11.03 23.81
N ALA A 161 -15.52 -9.90 24.41
CA ALA A 161 -14.95 -8.78 23.69
C ALA A 161 -13.63 -9.17 23.01
N ASP A 162 -12.77 -9.94 23.68
CA ASP A 162 -11.53 -10.48 23.11
C ASP A 162 -11.81 -11.45 21.95
N GLU A 163 -12.83 -12.30 22.07
CA GLU A 163 -13.26 -13.20 21.00
C GLU A 163 -13.79 -12.44 19.78
N ILE A 164 -14.62 -11.41 19.99
CA ILE A 164 -15.11 -10.53 18.93
C ILE A 164 -13.93 -9.85 18.22
N ALA A 165 -12.98 -9.26 18.97
CA ALA A 165 -11.82 -8.61 18.39
C ALA A 165 -10.95 -9.56 17.56
N ARG A 166 -10.82 -10.83 17.99
CA ARG A 166 -10.13 -11.88 17.22
C ARG A 166 -10.86 -12.22 15.93
N LEU A 167 -12.19 -12.37 16.00
CA LEU A 167 -13.02 -12.67 14.82
C LEU A 167 -13.02 -11.51 13.82
N GLU A 168 -13.08 -10.27 14.27
CA GLU A 168 -12.98 -9.07 13.42
C GLU A 168 -11.62 -8.99 12.71
N LYS A 169 -10.53 -9.30 13.43
CA LYS A 169 -9.19 -9.37 12.84
C LYS A 169 -9.09 -10.50 11.81
N ALA A 170 -9.68 -11.66 12.09
CA ALA A 170 -9.72 -12.79 11.17
C ALA A 170 -10.56 -12.46 9.91
N LEU A 171 -11.71 -11.81 10.05
CA LEU A 171 -12.53 -11.34 8.94
C LEU A 171 -11.79 -10.33 8.06
N THR A 172 -11.10 -9.39 8.68
CA THR A 172 -10.29 -8.39 7.96
C THR A 172 -9.15 -9.08 7.19
N ALA A 173 -8.46 -10.03 7.81
CA ALA A 173 -7.42 -10.82 7.16
C ALA A 173 -7.98 -11.65 5.98
N ALA A 174 -9.12 -12.33 6.17
CA ALA A 174 -9.79 -13.09 5.13
C ALA A 174 -10.23 -12.20 3.95
N ARG A 175 -10.75 -11.01 4.23
CA ARG A 175 -11.15 -10.03 3.20
C ARG A 175 -9.95 -9.53 2.40
N ASN A 176 -8.84 -9.24 3.07
CA ASN A 176 -7.59 -8.85 2.40
C ASN A 176 -7.05 -9.98 1.52
N GLN A 177 -7.08 -11.21 2.03
CA GLN A 177 -6.66 -12.39 1.27
C GLN A 177 -7.55 -12.58 0.02
N GLN A 178 -8.87 -12.48 0.15
CA GLN A 178 -9.79 -12.59 -0.98
C GLN A 178 -9.58 -11.49 -2.02
N THR A 179 -9.31 -10.25 -1.58
CA THR A 179 -9.02 -9.14 -2.49
C THR A 179 -7.72 -9.40 -3.26
N SER A 180 -6.69 -9.93 -2.58
CA SER A 180 -5.42 -10.30 -3.21
C SER A 180 -5.54 -11.48 -4.17
N SER A 181 -6.36 -12.48 -3.87
CA SER A 181 -6.58 -13.61 -4.80
C SER A 181 -7.33 -13.15 -6.04
N GLN A 182 -8.33 -12.28 -5.89
CA GLN A 182 -9.06 -11.71 -7.03
C GLN A 182 -8.17 -10.81 -7.90
N SER A 183 -7.23 -10.06 -7.33
CA SER A 183 -6.28 -9.27 -8.13
C SER A 183 -5.35 -10.19 -8.92
N VAL A 184 -4.82 -11.24 -8.29
CA VAL A 184 -3.97 -12.23 -8.98
C VAL A 184 -4.73 -12.95 -10.09
N GLU A 185 -5.99 -13.31 -9.88
CA GLU A 185 -6.83 -13.92 -10.92
C GLU A 185 -7.07 -12.97 -12.10
N LYS A 186 -7.32 -11.69 -11.84
CA LYS A 186 -7.46 -10.67 -12.89
C LYS A 186 -6.18 -10.47 -13.67
N ASP A 187 -5.04 -10.41 -12.98
CA ASP A 187 -3.72 -10.29 -13.63
C ASP A 187 -3.42 -11.52 -14.48
N ARG A 188 -3.79 -12.73 -14.00
CA ARG A 188 -3.68 -13.98 -14.76
C ARG A 188 -4.55 -13.96 -16.01
N GLN A 189 -5.80 -13.50 -15.90
CA GLN A 189 -6.71 -13.37 -17.05
C GLN A 189 -6.19 -12.35 -18.07
N ALA A 190 -5.70 -11.19 -17.61
CA ALA A 190 -5.11 -10.17 -18.48
C ALA A 190 -3.86 -10.70 -19.21
N ALA A 191 -3.03 -11.49 -18.53
CA ALA A 191 -1.88 -12.15 -19.16
C ALA A 191 -2.30 -13.22 -20.18
N GLU A 192 -3.32 -14.03 -19.89
CA GLU A 192 -3.87 -15.00 -20.84
C GLU A 192 -4.45 -14.31 -22.09
N ASP A 193 -5.17 -13.21 -21.92
CA ASP A 193 -5.73 -12.44 -23.02
C ASP A 193 -4.65 -11.75 -23.87
N ALA A 194 -3.58 -11.26 -23.24
CA ALA A 194 -2.42 -10.71 -23.95
C ALA A 194 -1.73 -11.78 -24.82
N LEU A 195 -1.47 -12.97 -24.26
CA LEU A 195 -0.87 -14.09 -24.99
C LEU A 195 -1.75 -14.55 -26.16
N ARG A 196 -3.08 -14.54 -26.00
CA ARG A 196 -4.02 -14.85 -27.10
C ARG A 196 -3.90 -13.85 -28.25
N ARG A 197 -3.82 -12.55 -27.94
CA ARG A 197 -3.64 -11.51 -28.96
C ARG A 197 -2.31 -11.65 -29.69
N GLU A 198 -1.22 -11.89 -28.96
CA GLU A 198 0.09 -12.15 -29.56
C GLU A 198 0.08 -13.37 -30.47
N LEU A 199 -0.61 -14.45 -30.08
CA LEU A 199 -0.76 -15.64 -30.90
C LEU A 199 -1.55 -15.34 -32.19
N GLU A 200 -2.66 -14.60 -32.11
CA GLU A 200 -3.44 -14.20 -33.27
C GLU A 200 -2.65 -13.27 -34.22
N GLU A 201 -1.90 -12.32 -33.68
CA GLU A 201 -1.02 -11.44 -34.45
C GLU A 201 0.09 -12.23 -35.15
N ALA A 202 0.73 -13.15 -34.44
CA ALA A 202 1.75 -14.04 -35.01
C ALA A 202 1.17 -14.93 -36.12
N GLN A 203 -0.04 -15.46 -35.94
CA GLN A 203 -0.74 -16.25 -36.97
C GLN A 203 -1.04 -15.40 -38.21
N ARG A 204 -1.55 -14.17 -38.04
CA ARG A 204 -1.80 -13.25 -39.17
C ARG A 204 -0.51 -12.88 -39.90
N ALA A 205 0.58 -12.64 -39.18
CA ALA A 205 1.88 -12.38 -39.78
C ALA A 205 2.36 -13.60 -40.58
N GLN A 206 2.23 -14.81 -40.03
CA GLN A 206 2.56 -16.06 -40.72
C GLN A 206 1.72 -16.24 -41.99
N ASP A 207 0.41 -16.00 -41.93
CA ASP A 207 -0.48 -16.11 -43.08
C ASP A 207 -0.14 -15.07 -44.15
N THR A 208 0.23 -13.85 -43.75
CA THR A 208 0.67 -12.80 -44.67
C THR A 208 1.94 -13.24 -45.41
N ILE A 209 2.94 -13.74 -44.67
CA ILE A 209 4.18 -14.27 -45.27
C ILE A 209 3.86 -15.40 -46.25
N ARG A 210 2.98 -16.32 -45.86
CA ARG A 210 2.64 -17.50 -46.65
C ARG A 210 1.87 -17.18 -47.92
N THR A 211 0.89 -16.28 -47.83
CA THR A 211 -0.07 -16.01 -48.90
C THR A 211 0.32 -14.85 -49.81
N THR A 212 1.12 -13.92 -49.30
CA THR A 212 1.48 -12.68 -50.02
C THR A 212 2.97 -12.59 -50.29
N ASP A 213 3.81 -12.62 -49.26
CA ASP A 213 5.25 -12.33 -49.43
C ASP A 213 5.98 -13.44 -50.18
N LEU A 214 5.73 -14.71 -49.85
CA LEU A 214 6.36 -15.84 -50.53
C LEU A 214 6.01 -15.91 -52.03
N PRO A 215 4.74 -15.79 -52.46
CA PRO A 215 4.41 -15.69 -53.88
C PRO A 215 5.04 -14.48 -54.57
N ALA A 216 4.99 -13.30 -53.94
CA ALA A 216 5.57 -12.08 -54.53
C ALA A 216 7.08 -12.22 -54.80
N LEU A 217 7.83 -12.81 -53.84
CA LEU A 217 9.25 -13.11 -54.01
C LEU A 217 9.50 -14.14 -55.10
N ARG A 218 8.66 -15.18 -55.21
CA ARG A 218 8.78 -16.18 -56.30
C ARG A 218 8.56 -15.54 -57.67
N ASP A 219 7.57 -14.66 -57.79
CA ASP A 219 7.30 -13.93 -59.03
C ASP A 219 8.46 -12.98 -59.39
N GLU A 220 9.06 -12.34 -58.38
CA GLU A 220 10.23 -11.48 -58.58
C GLU A 220 11.46 -12.28 -59.04
N ILE A 221 11.72 -13.44 -58.42
CA ILE A 221 12.77 -14.37 -58.85
C ILE A 221 12.55 -14.77 -60.30
N ALA A 222 11.32 -15.18 -60.67
CA ALA A 222 11.00 -15.57 -62.04
C ALA A 222 11.17 -14.40 -63.04
N ARG A 223 10.86 -13.16 -62.65
CA ARG A 223 11.13 -11.96 -63.46
C ARG A 223 12.63 -11.74 -63.65
N LYS A 224 13.41 -11.83 -62.57
CA LYS A 224 14.87 -11.65 -62.61
C LYS A 224 15.58 -12.72 -63.41
N GLU A 225 15.12 -13.97 -63.34
CA GLU A 225 15.64 -15.06 -64.18
C GLU A 225 15.39 -14.82 -65.67
N LYS A 226 14.23 -14.29 -66.06
CA LYS A 226 13.95 -13.87 -67.44
C LYS A 226 14.88 -12.74 -67.90
N GLU A 227 15.06 -11.72 -67.05
CA GLU A 227 15.98 -10.60 -67.34
C GLU A 227 17.42 -11.09 -67.54
N ILE A 228 17.89 -12.01 -66.69
CA ILE A 228 19.21 -12.64 -66.83
C ILE A 228 19.32 -13.41 -68.15
N ALA A 229 18.30 -14.18 -68.52
CA ALA A 229 18.30 -14.93 -69.78
C ALA A 229 18.34 -14.00 -71.01
N GLU A 230 17.60 -12.89 -70.98
CA GLU A 230 17.65 -11.87 -72.03
C GLU A 230 19.02 -11.20 -72.12
N LEU A 231 19.59 -10.76 -70.99
CA LEU A 231 20.91 -10.16 -70.94
C LEU A 231 21.99 -11.13 -71.44
N LYS A 232 21.90 -12.41 -71.07
CA LYS A 232 22.81 -13.44 -71.58
C LYS A 232 22.71 -13.60 -73.09
N THR A 233 21.51 -13.55 -73.65
CA THR A 233 21.28 -13.60 -75.10
C THR A 233 21.85 -12.37 -75.81
N ARG A 234 21.64 -11.17 -75.24
CA ARG A 234 22.20 -9.91 -75.76
C ARG A 234 23.73 -9.93 -75.72
N ASN A 235 24.33 -10.37 -74.61
CA ASN A 235 25.78 -10.51 -74.49
C ASN A 235 26.34 -11.49 -75.53
N ALA A 236 25.72 -12.67 -75.71
CA ALA A 236 26.15 -13.62 -76.75
C ALA A 236 26.11 -13.00 -78.16
N SER A 237 25.06 -12.23 -78.48
CA SER A 237 24.94 -11.50 -79.74
C SER A 237 26.02 -10.43 -79.92
N LEU A 238 26.29 -9.63 -78.88
CA LEU A 238 27.35 -8.63 -78.90
C LEU A 238 28.73 -9.27 -79.05
N THR A 239 29.01 -10.37 -78.32
CA THR A 239 30.25 -11.13 -78.45
C THR A 239 30.42 -11.67 -79.87
N ALA A 240 29.36 -12.21 -80.49
CA ALA A 240 29.40 -12.67 -81.88
C ALA A 240 29.67 -11.52 -82.88
N ARG A 241 29.08 -10.34 -82.65
CA ARG A 241 29.34 -9.13 -83.46
C ARG A 241 30.78 -8.65 -83.31
N ILE A 242 31.32 -8.63 -82.09
CA ILE A 242 32.73 -8.28 -81.85
C ILE A 242 33.63 -9.26 -82.60
N GLY A 243 33.41 -10.58 -82.48
CA GLY A 243 34.20 -11.57 -83.20
C GLY A 243 34.12 -11.43 -84.73
N ALA A 244 32.95 -11.08 -85.28
CA ALA A 244 32.77 -10.81 -86.69
C ALA A 244 33.51 -9.54 -87.14
N LEU A 245 33.44 -8.45 -86.37
CA LEU A 245 34.16 -7.21 -86.63
C LEU A 245 35.67 -7.38 -86.52
N GLU A 246 36.16 -8.12 -85.52
CA GLU A 246 37.57 -8.46 -85.38
C GLU A 246 38.05 -9.33 -86.56
N SER A 247 37.26 -10.30 -86.99
CA SER A 247 37.57 -11.12 -88.17
C SER A 247 37.59 -10.28 -89.45
N ALA A 248 36.65 -9.34 -89.62
CA ALA A 248 36.62 -8.42 -90.74
C ALA A 248 37.82 -7.44 -90.71
N ALA A 249 38.19 -6.94 -89.53
CA ALA A 249 39.38 -6.10 -89.35
C ALA A 249 40.67 -6.85 -89.70
N ARG A 250 40.79 -8.11 -89.28
CA ARG A 250 41.91 -9.00 -89.66
C ARG A 250 41.93 -9.31 -91.16
N ALA A 251 40.76 -9.49 -91.78
CA ALA A 251 40.68 -9.70 -93.23
C ALA A 251 41.03 -8.42 -94.02
N ALA A 252 40.69 -7.24 -93.50
CA ALA A 252 41.05 -5.95 -94.07
C ALA A 252 42.56 -5.67 -93.96
N THR A 253 43.21 -6.06 -92.86
CA THR A 253 44.68 -5.97 -92.73
C THR A 253 45.44 -7.00 -93.56
N VAL A 254 44.81 -8.11 -93.99
CA VAL A 254 45.43 -9.10 -94.90
C VAL A 254 45.21 -8.77 -96.39
N ARG A 255 44.19 -7.96 -96.74
CA ARG A 255 43.94 -7.49 -98.12
C ARG A 255 44.59 -6.15 -98.50
N GLY A 256 45.30 -5.52 -97.56
CA GLY A 256 46.10 -4.33 -97.83
C GLY A 256 47.44 -4.42 -97.12
N GLU A 257 48.51 -4.62 -97.88
CA GLU A 257 49.87 -4.23 -97.49
C GLU A 257 50.21 -2.87 -98.15
N PRO A 258 51.13 -2.07 -97.60
CA PRO A 258 51.23 -1.66 -96.20
C PRO A 258 51.40 -0.13 -96.10
N GLU A 259 50.95 0.52 -95.02
CA GLU A 259 51.69 1.69 -94.51
C GLU A 259 51.31 2.02 -93.06
N GLY A 260 52.33 1.97 -92.19
CA GLY A 260 52.54 2.84 -91.05
C GLY A 260 51.41 3.04 -90.03
N GLY A 261 51.51 2.36 -88.88
CA GLY A 261 50.76 2.78 -87.70
C GLY A 261 50.81 1.78 -86.56
N GLY A 262 51.96 1.67 -85.90
CA GLY A 262 52.08 0.86 -84.69
C GLY A 262 51.23 1.44 -83.55
N ASN A 263 50.05 0.86 -83.32
CA ASN A 263 49.35 1.03 -82.04
C ASN A 263 49.96 0.08 -81.02
N LYS A 264 51.01 0.56 -80.34
CA LYS A 264 51.36 0.03 -79.02
C LYS A 264 50.18 0.28 -78.07
N PRO A 265 49.85 -0.64 -77.15
CA PRO A 265 48.94 -0.34 -76.06
C PRO A 265 49.49 0.84 -75.28
N VAL A 266 48.65 1.84 -75.01
CA VAL A 266 48.95 2.89 -74.02
C VAL A 266 49.12 2.17 -72.69
N VAL A 267 50.37 2.00 -72.28
CA VAL A 267 50.71 1.78 -70.87
C VAL A 267 50.26 3.06 -70.18
N ILE A 268 49.23 2.97 -69.33
CA ILE A 268 48.84 4.06 -68.43
C ILE A 268 49.94 4.13 -67.39
N ASP A 269 50.98 4.88 -67.72
CA ASP A 269 52.13 5.11 -66.85
C ASP A 269 51.69 6.13 -65.79
N ASN A 270 51.64 5.69 -64.53
CA ASN A 270 51.57 6.63 -63.40
C ASN A 270 52.93 7.32 -63.35
N GLN A 271 53.05 8.47 -64.01
CA GLN A 271 54.22 9.31 -63.78
C GLN A 271 54.26 9.70 -62.32
N LYS A 272 55.35 9.32 -61.65
CA LYS A 272 55.69 9.72 -60.30
C LYS A 272 55.65 11.26 -60.24
N PRO A 273 54.78 11.89 -59.42
CA PRO A 273 54.73 13.34 -59.36
C PRO A 273 56.00 13.85 -58.69
N GLY A 274 56.86 14.49 -59.47
CA GLY A 274 57.90 15.35 -58.94
C GLY A 274 57.25 16.63 -58.41
N GLN A 275 56.93 16.65 -57.11
CA GLN A 275 56.45 17.83 -56.37
C GLN A 275 55.25 18.56 -57.01
N ALA A 276 54.04 18.16 -56.58
CA ALA A 276 52.78 18.90 -56.61
C ALA A 276 52.18 19.27 -57.99
N ARG A 277 50.97 18.72 -58.23
CA ARG A 277 49.97 19.06 -59.27
C ARG A 277 50.05 18.38 -60.64
N ASP A 278 50.60 17.17 -60.73
CA ASP A 278 50.31 16.33 -61.90
C ASP A 278 48.98 15.58 -61.71
N PRO A 279 48.03 15.70 -62.66
CA PRO A 279 46.75 15.01 -62.56
C PRO A 279 46.93 13.49 -62.51
N ARG A 280 46.32 12.83 -61.52
CA ARG A 280 46.35 11.37 -61.38
C ARG A 280 45.23 10.72 -62.21
N SER A 281 45.46 9.50 -62.67
CA SER A 281 44.42 8.72 -63.36
C SER A 281 43.19 8.52 -62.46
N ALA A 282 42.02 8.98 -62.91
CA ALA A 282 40.75 8.82 -62.18
C ALA A 282 40.43 7.35 -61.88
N VAL A 283 40.77 6.43 -62.79
CA VAL A 283 40.52 5.00 -62.62
C VAL A 283 41.38 4.43 -61.49
N LEU A 284 42.64 4.86 -61.37
CA LEU A 284 43.56 4.39 -60.33
C LEU A 284 43.21 5.00 -58.97
N VAL A 285 42.77 6.27 -58.94
CA VAL A 285 42.29 6.92 -57.72
C VAL A 285 41.02 6.24 -57.20
N ALA A 286 40.03 6.00 -58.05
CA ALA A 286 38.79 5.32 -57.65
C ALA A 286 39.08 3.91 -57.10
N LEU A 287 39.92 3.14 -57.81
CA LEU A 287 40.33 1.81 -57.36
C LEU A 287 41.09 1.83 -56.03
N ALA A 288 41.96 2.82 -55.82
CA ALA A 288 42.69 2.96 -54.56
C ALA A 288 41.76 3.34 -53.39
N ILE A 289 40.79 4.22 -53.61
CA ILE A 289 39.80 4.61 -52.58
C ILE A 289 38.90 3.42 -52.22
N ASP A 290 38.45 2.64 -53.20
CA ASP A 290 37.57 1.48 -52.96
C ASP A 290 38.28 0.33 -52.24
N ASN A 291 39.57 0.14 -52.51
CA ASN A 291 40.36 -0.93 -51.88
C ASN A 291 40.99 -0.51 -50.54
N THR A 292 40.86 0.74 -50.11
CA THR A 292 41.48 1.23 -48.87
C THR A 292 40.56 1.03 -47.66
N PRO A 293 40.91 0.15 -46.69
CA PRO A 293 40.11 -0.05 -45.49
C PRO A 293 40.12 1.19 -44.59
N GLY A 294 38.96 1.53 -44.03
CA GLY A 294 38.82 2.69 -43.14
C GLY A 294 38.29 3.96 -43.81
N LEU A 295 38.01 3.91 -45.12
CA LEU A 295 37.25 4.93 -45.86
C LEU A 295 35.77 4.57 -46.02
N ASP A 296 35.32 3.47 -45.43
CA ASP A 296 33.94 2.95 -45.49
C ASP A 296 32.92 3.86 -44.82
N ARG A 297 33.41 4.72 -43.90
CA ARG A 297 32.59 5.68 -43.14
C ARG A 297 32.42 7.03 -43.85
N LEU A 298 33.04 7.23 -45.00
CA LEU A 298 32.84 8.44 -45.80
C LEU A 298 31.44 8.47 -46.39
N SER A 299 30.77 9.61 -46.31
CA SER A 299 29.56 9.82 -47.10
C SER A 299 29.90 9.87 -48.59
N SER A 300 28.92 9.62 -49.47
CA SER A 300 29.11 9.70 -50.92
C SER A 300 29.71 11.03 -51.37
N ALA A 301 29.24 12.14 -50.79
CA ALA A 301 29.76 13.48 -51.06
C ALA A 301 31.24 13.65 -50.67
N GLN A 302 31.66 13.07 -49.53
CA GLN A 302 33.06 13.13 -49.09
C GLN A 302 33.97 12.25 -49.95
N ARG A 303 33.45 11.09 -50.41
CA ARG A 303 34.17 10.19 -51.32
C ARG A 303 34.40 10.85 -52.68
N GLU A 304 33.37 11.45 -53.27
CA GLU A 304 33.48 12.21 -54.53
C GLU A 304 34.40 13.43 -54.42
N GLN A 305 34.42 14.09 -53.26
CA GLN A 305 35.34 15.20 -53.00
C GLN A 305 36.80 14.71 -52.93
N LEU A 306 37.05 13.63 -52.19
CA LEU A 306 38.38 13.03 -52.05
C LEU A 306 38.92 12.56 -53.41
N GLU A 307 38.09 11.89 -54.21
CA GLU A 307 38.45 11.44 -55.55
C GLU A 307 38.85 12.60 -56.46
N ARG A 308 38.02 13.66 -56.52
CA ARG A 308 38.32 14.86 -57.32
C ARG A 308 39.63 15.54 -56.90
N THR A 309 39.87 15.65 -55.59
CA THR A 309 41.09 16.28 -55.06
C THR A 309 42.36 15.45 -55.32
N LEU A 310 42.26 14.12 -55.28
CA LEU A 310 43.37 13.23 -55.60
C LEU A 310 43.66 13.17 -57.11
N VAL A 311 42.61 13.22 -57.95
CA VAL A 311 42.73 13.33 -59.41
C VAL A 311 43.37 14.65 -59.83
N SER A 312 43.11 15.75 -59.11
CA SER A 312 43.78 17.04 -59.37
C SER A 312 45.26 17.08 -58.96
N GLY A 313 45.83 15.97 -58.45
CA GLY A 313 47.24 15.89 -58.09
C GLY A 313 47.58 16.47 -56.72
N GLU A 314 46.60 16.64 -55.82
CA GLU A 314 46.83 17.11 -54.46
C GLU A 314 47.54 16.03 -53.61
N CYS A 315 48.31 16.42 -52.59
CA CYS A 315 48.91 15.48 -51.65
C CYS A 315 47.86 14.63 -50.94
N VAL A 316 48.11 13.32 -50.81
CA VAL A 316 47.21 12.34 -50.18
C VAL A 316 46.90 12.73 -48.74
N THR A 317 47.91 13.18 -47.99
CA THR A 317 47.79 13.72 -46.63
C THR A 317 46.80 14.88 -46.55
N LYS A 318 46.89 15.86 -47.45
CA LYS A 318 46.03 17.05 -47.46
C LYS A 318 44.62 16.73 -47.96
N ALA A 319 44.50 15.88 -48.97
CA ALA A 319 43.22 15.40 -49.48
C ALA A 319 42.44 14.64 -48.39
N LEU A 320 43.11 13.73 -47.67
CA LEU A 320 42.49 12.99 -46.57
C LEU A 320 42.12 13.88 -45.39
N ASN A 321 42.96 14.83 -45.00
CA ASN A 321 42.65 15.77 -43.91
C ASN A 321 41.46 16.69 -44.25
N SER A 322 41.20 16.94 -45.54
CA SER A 322 40.04 17.72 -45.98
C SER A 322 38.73 16.91 -45.93
N ALA A 323 38.81 15.60 -46.19
CA ALA A 323 37.65 14.70 -46.18
C ALA A 323 37.34 14.11 -44.79
N LEU A 324 38.35 14.01 -43.92
CA LEU A 324 38.27 13.38 -42.60
C LEU A 324 38.87 14.29 -41.53
N GLN A 325 38.13 14.53 -40.44
CA GLN A 325 38.64 15.24 -39.26
C GLN A 325 39.75 14.47 -38.53
N ARG A 326 39.76 13.14 -38.65
CA ARG A 326 40.82 12.26 -38.10
C ARG A 326 41.16 11.18 -39.11
N VAL A 327 42.35 11.27 -39.68
CA VAL A 327 42.81 10.36 -40.75
C VAL A 327 43.29 9.04 -40.15
N PRO A 328 42.71 7.88 -40.52
CA PRO A 328 43.24 6.58 -40.13
C PRO A 328 44.63 6.35 -40.74
N VAL A 329 45.61 5.99 -39.91
CA VAL A 329 47.01 5.77 -40.34
C VAL A 329 47.11 4.68 -41.42
N LEU A 330 46.26 3.66 -41.36
CA LEU A 330 46.20 2.60 -42.36
C LEU A 330 45.69 3.11 -43.72
N ALA A 331 44.69 4.00 -43.72
CA ALA A 331 44.16 4.57 -44.95
C ALA A 331 45.19 5.50 -45.62
N LEU A 332 45.89 6.31 -44.81
CA LEU A 332 46.98 7.15 -45.30
C LEU A 332 48.10 6.32 -45.93
N ARG A 333 48.59 5.30 -45.22
CA ARG A 333 49.70 4.45 -45.69
C ARG A 333 49.35 3.71 -46.98
N ASN A 334 48.14 3.16 -47.07
CA ASN A 334 47.72 2.40 -48.25
C ASN A 334 47.53 3.32 -49.46
N LEU A 335 46.87 4.47 -49.30
CA LEU A 335 46.72 5.43 -50.40
C LEU A 335 48.05 6.02 -50.86
N MET A 336 48.99 6.30 -49.95
CA MET A 336 50.33 6.74 -50.35
C MET A 336 51.06 5.64 -51.13
N ARG A 337 50.93 4.37 -50.74
CA ARG A 337 51.58 3.27 -51.46
C ARG A 337 50.95 3.01 -52.83
N ASP A 338 49.62 2.96 -52.89
CA ASP A 338 48.88 2.52 -54.08
C ASP A 338 48.80 3.64 -55.14
N LEU A 339 48.98 4.90 -54.75
CA LEU A 339 49.05 6.06 -55.65
C LEU A 339 50.47 6.60 -55.88
N ASP A 340 51.50 5.89 -55.40
CA ASP A 340 52.91 6.34 -55.42
C ASP A 340 53.08 7.80 -54.92
N SER A 341 52.42 8.01 -53.79
CA SER A 341 52.31 9.14 -52.86
C SER A 341 53.54 9.56 -52.06
N ASP A 342 54.37 10.53 -52.46
CA ASP A 342 55.42 11.07 -51.54
C ASP A 342 54.84 12.10 -50.52
N CYS A 343 53.61 12.56 -50.76
CA CYS A 343 52.78 13.39 -49.88
C CYS A 343 51.29 13.02 -50.07
#